data_AF-A0A356KBU8-F1
#
_entry.id   AF-A0A356KBU8-F1
#
_cell.length_a   1.000
_cell.length_b   1.000
_cell.length_c   1.000
_cell.angle_alpha   90.00
_cell.angle_beta   90.00
_cell.angle_gamma   90.00
#
_symmetry.space_group_name_H-M   'P 1'
#
loop_
_entity.id
_entity.type
_entity.pdbx_description
1 polymer ?
#
loop_
_entity_poly.entity_id
_entity_poly.type
_entity_poly.pdbx_seq_one_letter_code
_entity_poly.pdbx_strand_id
1 'polypeptide(L)'
;MVVLKNGNYVIRSPEWDNGPVRDVGAATWGNGSTGVTGVVSAANSLIGSTENDRVSNTEVIELSNGNYVVRSDEWDNGAVTDAAALSFGAGPGGSVGVVGPANSVVGTKTSSGTAASALGNRFVATLKEERVAVVFPLETATFALGPGQTVVAPTQRITQLLSAGTDVTLQASQDLTVKSPITVNNPGGKGGKLTLMAGRNIVIEANITTDDGDLVLIANATAAEGVIDADRGPGAALVQNTATINAGSGSLRLETKDGAGLTNRSRSDYVVGTLSGGAVVIVPFADSFNPSPVPPGGTLTLQGGGLGGSFSIGGVSASIGTITSSQATLGVDALTPLGTQSVVVTTTGGDFALGTITIGFGGG
;
A
#
# COMPACT_ATOMS: atom_id res chain seq x y z
N MET A 1 12.56 -0.07 -31.50
CA MET A 1 13.43 0.16 -30.32
C MET A 1 13.36 1.64 -29.95
N VAL A 2 13.31 1.96 -28.67
CA VAL A 2 13.41 3.32 -28.12
C VAL A 2 14.64 3.39 -27.24
N VAL A 3 15.56 4.31 -27.51
CA VAL A 3 16.77 4.53 -26.70
C VAL A 3 16.43 5.50 -25.58
N LEU A 4 16.85 5.17 -24.36
CA LEU A 4 16.64 5.97 -23.15
C LEU A 4 17.91 6.80 -22.84
N LYS A 5 17.74 7.92 -22.15
CA LYS A 5 18.74 8.92 -21.78
C LYS A 5 19.80 8.40 -20.85
N ASN A 6 19.47 7.36 -20.09
CA ASN A 6 20.43 6.64 -19.25
C ASN A 6 21.28 5.63 -20.05
N GLY A 7 21.15 5.59 -21.37
CA GLY A 7 21.88 4.70 -22.27
C GLY A 7 21.23 3.33 -22.48
N ASN A 8 20.18 3.00 -21.73
CA ASN A 8 19.42 1.76 -21.91
C ASN A 8 18.42 1.88 -23.06
N TYR A 9 17.67 0.82 -23.37
CA TYR A 9 16.69 0.85 -24.45
C TYR A 9 15.49 -0.05 -24.17
N VAL A 10 14.42 0.15 -24.93
CA VAL A 10 13.21 -0.70 -24.92
C VAL A 10 12.96 -1.21 -26.34
N ILE A 11 12.89 -2.52 -26.51
CA ILE A 11 12.45 -3.17 -27.75
C ILE A 11 10.93 -3.30 -27.70
N ARG A 12 10.26 -2.87 -28.77
CA ARG A 12 8.81 -3.01 -28.96
C ARG A 12 8.60 -4.13 -29.96
N SER A 13 7.80 -5.11 -29.60
CA SER A 13 7.44 -6.26 -30.43
C SER A 13 5.92 -6.49 -30.34
N PRO A 14 5.09 -5.56 -30.84
CA PRO A 14 3.62 -5.62 -30.66
C PRO A 14 2.97 -6.82 -31.34
N GLU A 15 3.58 -7.37 -32.39
CA GLU A 15 3.11 -8.58 -33.12
C GLU A 15 3.77 -9.87 -32.58
N TRP A 16 4.31 -9.84 -31.36
CA TRP A 16 4.91 -11.05 -30.78
C TRP A 16 3.83 -12.02 -30.28
N ASP A 17 3.95 -13.27 -30.69
CA ASP A 17 3.07 -14.38 -30.29
C ASP A 17 3.60 -15.07 -29.02
N ASN A 18 2.70 -15.40 -28.09
CA ASN A 18 3.01 -16.22 -26.92
C ASN A 18 2.47 -17.63 -27.09
N GLY A 19 3.22 -18.46 -27.83
CA GLY A 19 2.78 -19.80 -28.20
C GLY A 19 1.58 -19.73 -29.16
N PRO A 20 0.42 -20.30 -28.83
CA PRO A 20 -0.75 -20.27 -29.70
C PRO A 20 -1.53 -18.94 -29.66
N VAL A 21 -1.27 -18.07 -28.68
CA VAL A 21 -1.96 -16.79 -28.55
C VAL A 21 -1.24 -15.76 -29.42
N ARG A 22 -1.91 -15.28 -30.46
CA ARG A 22 -1.32 -14.41 -31.48
C ARG A 22 -1.30 -12.96 -31.06
N ASP A 23 -0.31 -12.22 -31.54
CA ASP A 23 -0.22 -10.77 -31.41
C ASP A 23 -0.44 -10.26 -29.96
N VAL A 24 0.01 -11.01 -28.94
CA VAL A 24 -0.10 -10.55 -27.54
C VAL A 24 0.80 -9.33 -27.29
N GLY A 25 1.86 -9.22 -28.07
CA GLY A 25 2.84 -8.17 -28.02
C GLY A 25 3.76 -8.23 -26.80
N ALA A 26 4.88 -7.50 -26.91
CA ALA A 26 5.87 -7.40 -25.85
C ALA A 26 6.61 -6.05 -25.87
N ALA A 27 6.97 -5.56 -24.68
CA ALA A 27 8.01 -4.56 -24.47
C ALA A 27 9.14 -5.16 -23.62
N THR A 28 10.35 -5.17 -24.17
CA THR A 28 11.53 -5.73 -23.50
C THR A 28 12.53 -4.64 -23.20
N TRP A 29 12.84 -4.43 -21.92
CA TRP A 29 13.91 -3.53 -21.51
C TRP A 29 15.27 -4.18 -21.71
N GLY A 30 16.24 -3.42 -22.23
CA GLY A 30 17.61 -3.85 -22.43
C GLY A 30 18.61 -2.87 -21.82
N ASN A 31 19.62 -3.44 -21.16
CA ASN A 31 20.75 -2.67 -20.65
C ASN A 31 21.62 -2.18 -21.83
N GLY A 32 21.98 -0.91 -21.86
CA GLY A 32 22.76 -0.31 -22.95
C GLY A 32 24.17 -0.88 -23.11
N SER A 33 24.77 -1.34 -22.00
CA SER A 33 26.13 -1.85 -21.95
C SER A 33 26.22 -3.34 -22.20
N THR A 34 25.28 -4.13 -21.67
CA THR A 34 25.31 -5.61 -21.75
C THR A 34 24.30 -6.19 -22.74
N GLY A 35 23.33 -5.41 -23.18
CA GLY A 35 22.18 -5.87 -23.96
C GLY A 35 21.19 -6.71 -23.15
N VAL A 36 20.22 -7.28 -23.87
CA VAL A 36 19.26 -8.29 -23.37
C VAL A 36 19.30 -9.51 -24.29
N THR A 37 19.22 -10.71 -23.73
CA THR A 37 19.25 -11.98 -24.46
C THR A 37 18.22 -12.96 -23.87
N GLY A 38 17.92 -14.03 -24.61
CA GLY A 38 16.97 -15.06 -24.20
C GLY A 38 15.62 -14.94 -24.92
N VAL A 39 14.74 -15.90 -24.63
CA VAL A 39 13.38 -15.95 -25.19
C VAL A 39 12.52 -14.87 -24.52
N VAL A 40 11.71 -14.15 -25.32
CA VAL A 40 10.73 -13.20 -24.81
C VAL A 40 9.73 -13.94 -23.93
N SER A 41 9.52 -13.47 -22.70
CA SER A 41 8.57 -14.04 -21.75
C SER A 41 8.19 -13.01 -20.69
N ALA A 42 7.17 -13.31 -19.89
CA ALA A 42 6.79 -12.50 -18.73
C ALA A 42 7.92 -12.32 -17.70
N ALA A 43 8.98 -13.14 -17.74
CA ALA A 43 10.12 -13.03 -16.81
C ALA A 43 11.08 -11.88 -17.18
N ASN A 44 11.17 -11.51 -18.47
CA ASN A 44 12.11 -10.49 -18.94
C ASN A 44 11.43 -9.37 -19.75
N SER A 45 10.13 -9.48 -20.00
CA SER A 45 9.37 -8.56 -20.83
C SER A 45 8.01 -8.28 -20.21
N LEU A 46 7.48 -7.11 -20.49
CA LEU A 46 6.08 -6.79 -20.30
C LEU A 46 5.30 -7.35 -21.49
N ILE A 47 4.36 -8.26 -21.27
CA ILE A 47 3.64 -8.96 -22.36
C ILE A 47 2.12 -8.91 -22.17
N GLY A 48 1.38 -9.11 -23.26
CA GLY A 48 -0.07 -9.35 -23.21
C GLY A 48 -0.41 -10.77 -22.76
N SER A 49 -1.71 -11.03 -22.64
CA SER A 49 -2.28 -12.34 -22.31
C SER A 49 -3.40 -12.79 -23.25
N THR A 50 -4.00 -11.85 -24.00
CA THR A 50 -5.10 -12.10 -24.93
C THR A 50 -4.66 -11.88 -26.37
N GLU A 51 -5.33 -12.55 -27.32
CA GLU A 51 -5.07 -12.34 -28.74
C GLU A 51 -5.32 -10.88 -29.12
N ASN A 52 -4.39 -10.28 -29.88
CA ASN A 52 -4.42 -8.87 -30.30
C ASN A 52 -4.22 -7.82 -29.18
N ASP A 53 -3.83 -8.21 -27.95
CA ASP A 53 -3.44 -7.23 -26.91
C ASP A 53 -2.37 -6.24 -27.39
N ARG A 54 -1.49 -6.72 -28.27
CA ARG A 54 -0.42 -5.99 -28.95
C ARG A 54 0.31 -5.04 -28.02
N VAL A 55 0.76 -5.54 -26.87
CA VAL A 55 1.44 -4.72 -25.87
C VAL A 55 2.56 -3.91 -26.52
N SER A 56 2.58 -2.62 -26.20
CA SER A 56 3.42 -1.57 -26.79
C SER A 56 3.08 -1.13 -28.22
N ASN A 57 1.89 -1.42 -28.77
CA ASN A 57 1.46 -1.00 -30.11
C ASN A 57 1.44 0.53 -30.31
N THR A 58 1.04 1.29 -29.29
CA THR A 58 0.87 2.72 -29.42
C THR A 58 2.22 3.43 -29.38
N GLU A 59 2.91 3.37 -28.23
CA GLU A 59 4.13 4.15 -28.01
C GLU A 59 4.90 3.65 -26.79
N VAL A 60 6.20 3.92 -26.78
CA VAL A 60 7.00 3.93 -25.54
C VAL A 60 7.50 5.36 -25.34
N ILE A 61 7.00 6.02 -24.30
CA ILE A 61 7.31 7.41 -23.98
C ILE A 61 8.46 7.43 -22.98
N GLU A 62 9.56 8.04 -23.37
CA GLU A 62 10.68 8.27 -22.48
C GLU A 62 10.44 9.48 -21.55
N LEU A 63 10.87 9.36 -20.28
CA LEU A 63 10.88 10.44 -19.30
C LEU A 63 12.31 11.01 -19.11
N SER A 64 12.42 12.26 -18.65
CA SER A 64 13.73 12.94 -18.58
C SER A 64 14.73 12.34 -17.59
N ASN A 65 14.28 11.46 -16.68
CA ASN A 65 15.10 10.73 -15.72
C ASN A 65 15.51 9.33 -16.21
N GLY A 66 15.27 9.01 -17.48
CA GLY A 66 15.60 7.70 -18.07
C GLY A 66 14.62 6.59 -17.72
N ASN A 67 13.53 6.88 -17.00
CA ASN A 67 12.36 6.01 -16.91
C ASN A 67 11.54 6.12 -18.21
N TYR A 68 10.55 5.25 -18.36
CA TYR A 68 9.67 5.25 -19.53
C TYR A 68 8.27 4.77 -19.18
N VAL A 69 7.33 4.98 -20.10
CA VAL A 69 5.97 4.43 -20.04
C VAL A 69 5.67 3.70 -21.33
N VAL A 70 5.13 2.48 -21.21
CA VAL A 70 4.60 1.71 -22.33
C VAL A 70 3.10 1.99 -22.44
N ARG A 71 2.66 2.40 -23.63
CA ARG A 71 1.25 2.60 -23.97
C ARG A 71 0.79 1.45 -24.86
N SER A 72 -0.27 0.77 -24.42
CA SER A 72 -0.89 -0.35 -25.12
C SER A 72 -2.38 -0.06 -25.25
N ASP A 73 -2.79 0.69 -26.28
CA ASP A 73 -4.20 1.12 -26.43
C ASP A 73 -5.13 -0.04 -26.86
N GLU A 74 -4.58 -1.10 -27.47
CA GLU A 74 -5.31 -2.32 -27.92
C GLU A 74 -5.33 -3.42 -26.84
N TRP A 75 -4.85 -3.15 -25.62
CA TRP A 75 -4.81 -4.18 -24.56
C TRP A 75 -6.20 -4.44 -23.96
N ASP A 76 -6.55 -5.72 -23.79
CA ASP A 76 -7.83 -6.18 -23.27
C ASP A 76 -7.81 -6.43 -21.76
N ASN A 77 -8.81 -5.91 -21.03
CA ASN A 77 -9.02 -6.23 -19.62
C ASN A 77 -10.04 -7.35 -19.45
N GLY A 78 -9.61 -8.60 -19.68
CA GLY A 78 -10.49 -9.75 -19.65
C GLY A 78 -11.51 -9.70 -20.79
N ALA A 79 -12.80 -9.49 -20.48
CA ALA A 79 -13.85 -9.36 -21.50
C ALA A 79 -14.00 -7.93 -22.05
N VAL A 80 -13.28 -6.96 -21.48
CA VAL A 80 -13.32 -5.56 -21.94
C VAL A 80 -12.28 -5.38 -23.04
N THR A 81 -12.76 -5.30 -24.27
CA THR A 81 -11.91 -5.15 -25.46
C THR A 81 -11.31 -3.74 -25.56
N ASP A 82 -10.05 -3.63 -25.94
CA ASP A 82 -9.32 -2.36 -26.10
C ASP A 82 -9.44 -1.44 -24.88
N ALA A 83 -9.32 -2.04 -23.68
CA ALA A 83 -9.42 -1.32 -22.42
C ALA A 83 -8.26 -0.32 -22.22
N ALA A 84 -7.16 -0.55 -22.93
CA ALA A 84 -5.91 0.16 -22.83
C ALA A 84 -5.16 -0.06 -21.50
N ALA A 85 -3.83 0.00 -21.58
CA ALA A 85 -2.95 -0.10 -20.42
C ALA A 85 -1.78 0.89 -20.50
N LEU A 86 -1.40 1.40 -19.34
CA LEU A 86 -0.25 2.27 -19.12
C LEU A 86 0.70 1.62 -18.11
N SER A 87 1.86 1.20 -18.57
CA SER A 87 2.83 0.49 -17.73
C SER A 87 4.07 1.34 -17.52
N PHE A 88 4.40 1.63 -16.26
CA PHE A 88 5.61 2.39 -15.93
C PHE A 88 6.81 1.47 -15.87
N GLY A 89 7.84 1.80 -16.64
CA GLY A 89 9.13 1.12 -16.65
C GLY A 89 10.20 1.96 -15.95
N ALA A 90 10.83 1.39 -14.93
CA ALA A 90 12.03 1.99 -14.35
C ALA A 90 13.19 1.94 -15.36
N GLY A 91 13.98 3.01 -15.40
CA GLY A 91 15.11 3.13 -16.30
C GLY A 91 16.15 2.03 -16.13
N PRO A 92 16.46 1.61 -14.89
CA PRO A 92 17.10 0.33 -14.59
C PRO A 92 16.06 -0.77 -14.40
N GLY A 93 16.25 -1.92 -15.05
CA GLY A 93 15.46 -3.14 -14.82
C GLY A 93 14.09 -3.18 -15.52
N GLY A 94 13.51 -2.04 -15.89
CA GLY A 94 12.26 -1.97 -16.64
C GLY A 94 11.02 -2.43 -15.87
N SER A 95 9.94 -2.67 -16.61
CA SER A 95 8.76 -3.40 -16.15
C SER A 95 8.68 -4.74 -16.86
N VAL A 96 8.32 -5.78 -16.12
CA VAL A 96 8.18 -7.15 -16.62
C VAL A 96 6.89 -7.77 -16.08
N GLY A 97 6.44 -8.83 -16.72
CA GLY A 97 5.24 -9.59 -16.35
C GLY A 97 4.14 -9.46 -17.39
N VAL A 98 3.05 -10.21 -17.18
CA VAL A 98 1.82 -10.00 -17.95
C VAL A 98 1.21 -8.65 -17.53
N VAL A 99 0.75 -7.85 -18.49
CA VAL A 99 0.06 -6.57 -18.21
C VAL A 99 -1.15 -6.81 -17.32
N GLY A 100 -1.25 -6.05 -16.23
CA GLY A 100 -2.36 -6.10 -15.30
C GLY A 100 -2.21 -5.08 -14.16
N PRO A 101 -3.14 -5.03 -13.19
CA PRO A 101 -3.15 -4.02 -12.13
C PRO A 101 -1.86 -3.95 -11.28
N ALA A 102 -1.08 -5.04 -11.24
CA ALA A 102 0.17 -5.09 -10.48
C ALA A 102 1.28 -4.22 -11.11
N ASN A 103 1.36 -4.15 -12.44
CA ASN A 103 2.43 -3.43 -13.16
C ASN A 103 1.93 -2.28 -14.04
N SER A 104 0.61 -2.18 -14.22
CA SER A 104 -0.01 -1.28 -15.18
C SER A 104 -1.24 -0.63 -14.59
N VAL A 105 -1.48 0.62 -14.97
CA VAL A 105 -2.82 1.21 -14.86
C VAL A 105 -3.61 0.72 -16.05
N VAL A 106 -4.65 -0.06 -15.78
CA VAL A 106 -5.47 -0.73 -16.78
C VAL A 106 -6.82 -0.03 -16.88
N GLY A 107 -7.33 0.13 -18.09
CA GLY A 107 -8.69 0.61 -18.27
C GLY A 107 -9.72 -0.46 -17.94
N THR A 108 -10.95 0.02 -17.74
CA THR A 108 -12.13 -0.75 -17.37
C THR A 108 -13.28 -0.55 -18.36
N LYS A 109 -13.09 0.28 -19.39
CA LYS A 109 -14.06 0.55 -20.44
C LYS A 109 -13.55 0.17 -21.82
N THR A 110 -14.46 -0.28 -22.68
CA THR A 110 -14.15 -0.65 -24.06
C THR A 110 -13.63 0.55 -24.85
N SER A 111 -12.57 0.34 -25.64
CA SER A 111 -11.99 1.37 -26.50
C SER A 111 -11.62 2.67 -25.76
N SER A 112 -11.22 2.56 -24.47
CA SER A 112 -10.92 3.71 -23.62
C SER A 112 -9.81 4.57 -24.22
N GLY A 113 -8.78 3.90 -24.78
CA GLY A 113 -7.57 4.53 -25.29
C GLY A 113 -6.86 5.40 -24.24
N THR A 114 -5.70 5.95 -24.59
CA THR A 114 -4.94 6.79 -23.67
C THR A 114 -4.68 8.18 -24.22
N ALA A 115 -4.62 9.16 -23.31
CA ALA A 115 -4.04 10.47 -23.57
C ALA A 115 -2.92 10.69 -22.56
N ALA A 116 -1.71 10.95 -23.05
CA ALA A 116 -0.50 10.94 -22.24
C ALA A 116 0.40 12.13 -22.59
N SER A 117 1.01 12.74 -21.58
CA SER A 117 2.03 13.77 -21.73
C SER A 117 3.14 13.56 -20.71
N ALA A 118 4.38 13.55 -21.19
CA ALA A 118 5.54 13.68 -20.33
C ALA A 118 5.77 15.17 -19.99
N LEU A 119 6.02 15.46 -18.71
CA LEU A 119 6.36 16.77 -18.17
C LEU A 119 7.68 16.62 -17.40
N GLY A 120 8.78 16.61 -18.14
CA GLY A 120 10.12 16.36 -17.58
C GLY A 120 10.24 14.93 -17.06
N ASN A 121 10.47 14.78 -15.75
CA ASN A 121 10.57 13.48 -15.10
C ASN A 121 9.20 12.93 -14.69
N ARG A 122 8.13 13.72 -14.87
CA ARG A 122 6.77 13.33 -14.55
C ARG A 122 6.01 12.88 -15.78
N PHE A 123 5.15 11.89 -15.58
CA PHE A 123 4.19 11.46 -16.58
C PHE A 123 2.80 11.84 -16.11
N VAL A 124 1.94 12.36 -16.98
CA VAL A 124 0.51 12.50 -16.69
C VAL A 124 -0.23 11.83 -17.82
N ALA A 125 -1.08 10.87 -17.48
CA ALA A 125 -1.95 10.26 -18.45
C ALA A 125 -3.36 10.03 -17.92
N THR A 126 -4.28 9.95 -18.87
CA THR A 126 -5.68 9.66 -18.66
C THR A 126 -6.11 8.53 -19.57
N LEU A 127 -6.89 7.61 -18.98
CA LEU A 127 -7.77 6.72 -19.73
C LEU A 127 -8.99 7.56 -20.10
N LYS A 128 -9.23 7.77 -21.40
CA LYS A 128 -10.08 8.89 -21.89
C LYS A 128 -11.51 8.80 -21.35
N GLU A 129 -12.00 7.60 -21.09
CA GLU A 129 -13.36 7.39 -20.58
C GLU A 129 -13.45 7.31 -19.05
N GLU A 130 -12.34 7.31 -18.30
CA GLU A 130 -12.31 6.95 -16.87
C GLU A 130 -11.80 8.06 -15.94
N ARG A 131 -11.28 9.18 -16.48
CA ARG A 131 -10.74 10.31 -15.69
C ARG A 131 -9.72 9.88 -14.61
N VAL A 132 -9.01 8.78 -14.82
CA VAL A 132 -7.94 8.32 -13.94
C VAL A 132 -6.66 9.03 -14.34
N ALA A 133 -6.04 9.78 -13.43
CA ALA A 133 -4.76 10.43 -13.66
C ALA A 133 -3.63 9.55 -13.14
N VAL A 134 -2.70 9.17 -14.02
CA VAL A 134 -1.51 8.41 -13.61
C VAL A 134 -0.34 9.36 -13.53
N VAL A 135 0.31 9.46 -12.36
CA VAL A 135 1.52 10.28 -12.19
C VAL A 135 2.66 9.52 -11.54
N PHE A 136 3.79 9.51 -12.24
CA PHE A 136 5.08 9.03 -11.76
C PHE A 136 6.12 10.16 -11.78
N PRO A 137 7.21 10.08 -11.00
CA PRO A 137 7.50 9.08 -9.97
C PRO A 137 6.58 9.21 -8.74
N LEU A 138 6.03 8.07 -8.30
CA LEU A 138 5.07 8.01 -7.18
C LEU A 138 5.73 8.36 -5.84
N GLU A 139 7.03 8.12 -5.72
CA GLU A 139 7.85 8.45 -4.55
C GLU A 139 7.96 9.97 -4.27
N THR A 140 7.52 10.81 -5.21
CA THR A 140 7.43 12.27 -5.04
C THR A 140 5.99 12.78 -4.95
N ALA A 141 5.01 11.85 -4.92
CA ALA A 141 3.60 12.19 -4.81
C ALA A 141 3.32 12.79 -3.43
N THR A 142 2.74 13.98 -3.43
CA THR A 142 2.26 14.64 -2.21
C THR A 142 0.75 14.73 -2.22
N PHE A 143 0.14 15.20 -1.12
CA PHE A 143 -1.29 15.51 -1.05
C PHE A 143 -1.82 16.41 -2.18
N ALA A 144 -0.94 17.26 -2.75
CA ALA A 144 -1.27 18.17 -3.84
C ALA A 144 -1.18 17.53 -5.23
N LEU A 145 -0.86 16.23 -5.31
CA LEU A 145 -0.83 15.51 -6.55
C LEU A 145 -2.27 15.23 -7.04
N GLY A 146 -2.63 15.81 -8.18
CA GLY A 146 -3.92 15.57 -8.82
C GLY A 146 -5.13 15.93 -7.95
N PRO A 147 -5.29 17.20 -7.51
CA PRO A 147 -6.42 17.61 -6.68
C PRO A 147 -7.76 17.21 -7.29
N GLY A 148 -8.64 16.64 -6.46
CA GLY A 148 -9.95 16.12 -6.87
C GLY A 148 -9.93 14.96 -7.88
N GLN A 149 -8.78 14.32 -8.15
CA GLN A 149 -8.67 13.16 -9.04
C GLN A 149 -8.35 11.87 -8.28
N THR A 150 -8.69 10.74 -8.89
CA THR A 150 -8.20 9.43 -8.45
C THR A 150 -6.87 9.14 -9.14
N VAL A 151 -5.83 8.85 -8.35
CA VAL A 151 -4.52 8.39 -8.83
C VAL A 151 -4.39 6.90 -8.58
N VAL A 152 -4.07 6.15 -9.64
CA VAL A 152 -3.82 4.70 -9.56
C VAL A 152 -2.32 4.45 -9.70
N ALA A 153 -1.78 3.66 -8.77
CA ALA A 153 -0.38 3.29 -8.71
C ALA A 153 -0.23 1.75 -8.74
N PRO A 154 0.46 1.18 -9.75
CA PRO A 154 0.79 -0.24 -9.76
C PRO A 154 1.75 -0.60 -8.63
N THR A 155 1.51 -1.73 -7.97
CA THR A 155 2.28 -2.15 -6.79
C THR A 155 3.70 -2.59 -7.11
N GLN A 156 3.99 -3.04 -8.34
CA GLN A 156 5.33 -3.49 -8.73
C GLN A 156 6.40 -2.41 -8.48
N ARG A 157 6.13 -1.15 -8.81
CA ARG A 157 7.09 -0.05 -8.58
C ARG A 157 7.31 0.21 -7.08
N ILE A 158 6.24 0.17 -6.29
CA ILE A 158 6.30 0.33 -4.82
C ILE A 158 7.15 -0.81 -4.24
N THR A 159 6.88 -2.06 -4.64
CA THR A 159 7.64 -3.22 -4.22
C THR A 159 9.11 -3.13 -4.63
N GLN A 160 9.44 -2.71 -5.86
CA GLN A 160 10.83 -2.54 -6.30
C GLN A 160 11.60 -1.54 -5.44
N LEU A 161 10.99 -0.39 -5.11
CA LEU A 161 11.61 0.62 -4.26
C LEU A 161 11.85 0.10 -2.84
N LEU A 162 10.83 -0.49 -2.23
CA LEU A 162 10.92 -1.04 -0.89
C LEU A 162 11.92 -2.21 -0.83
N SER A 163 11.96 -3.07 -1.84
CA SER A 163 12.93 -4.17 -1.96
C SER A 163 14.37 -3.68 -2.15
N ALA A 164 14.56 -2.46 -2.66
CA ALA A 164 15.87 -1.80 -2.70
C ALA A 164 16.24 -1.10 -1.38
N GLY A 165 15.42 -1.25 -0.33
CA GLY A 165 15.60 -0.57 0.95
C GLY A 165 15.22 0.92 0.92
N THR A 166 14.52 1.39 -0.11
CA THR A 166 14.11 2.80 -0.24
C THR A 166 12.77 3.03 0.45
N ASP A 167 12.72 4.05 1.30
CA ASP A 167 11.47 4.46 1.95
C ASP A 167 10.48 5.04 0.93
N VAL A 168 9.21 4.68 1.09
CA VAL A 168 8.10 5.15 0.23
C VAL A 168 7.03 5.77 1.11
N THR A 169 6.64 7.01 0.79
CA THR A 169 5.47 7.66 1.39
C THR A 169 4.43 7.92 0.32
N LEU A 170 3.22 7.41 0.51
CA LEU A 170 2.07 7.66 -0.36
C LEU A 170 1.06 8.53 0.38
N GLN A 171 0.61 9.59 -0.29
CA GLN A 171 -0.26 10.61 0.30
C GLN A 171 -1.51 10.82 -0.54
N ALA A 172 -2.68 10.94 0.10
CA ALA A 172 -3.94 11.28 -0.55
C ALA A 172 -4.80 12.18 0.34
N SER A 173 -5.33 13.28 -0.19
CA SER A 173 -6.13 14.22 0.62
C SER A 173 -7.50 13.64 1.03
N GLN A 174 -7.97 12.61 0.32
CA GLN A 174 -9.20 11.91 0.67
C GLN A 174 -8.89 10.49 1.17
N ASP A 175 -8.84 9.50 0.28
CA ASP A 175 -8.68 8.10 0.67
C ASP A 175 -7.48 7.46 -0.02
N LEU A 176 -6.90 6.46 0.64
CA LEU A 176 -5.88 5.59 0.07
C LEU A 176 -6.34 4.14 0.19
N THR A 177 -6.39 3.42 -0.94
CA THR A 177 -6.79 2.02 -0.97
C THR A 177 -5.70 1.13 -1.57
N VAL A 178 -5.34 0.06 -0.87
CA VAL A 178 -4.41 -0.98 -1.37
C VAL A 178 -5.23 -2.17 -1.84
N LYS A 179 -5.35 -2.32 -3.17
CA LYS A 179 -6.15 -3.37 -3.83
C LYS A 179 -5.36 -4.55 -4.36
N SER A 180 -4.05 -4.42 -4.47
CA SER A 180 -3.16 -5.47 -4.94
C SER A 180 -2.04 -5.71 -3.93
N PRO A 181 -1.50 -6.93 -3.83
CA PRO A 181 -0.48 -7.23 -2.85
C PRO A 181 0.76 -6.35 -3.02
N ILE A 182 1.36 -5.97 -1.89
CA ILE A 182 2.70 -5.40 -1.81
C ILE A 182 3.57 -6.46 -1.14
N THR A 183 4.42 -7.13 -1.92
CA THR A 183 5.26 -8.24 -1.42
C THR A 183 6.72 -7.87 -1.55
N VAL A 184 7.26 -7.24 -0.51
CA VAL A 184 8.67 -6.84 -0.45
C VAL A 184 9.55 -8.05 -0.16
N ASN A 185 10.72 -8.07 -0.81
CA ASN A 185 11.79 -9.03 -0.59
C ASN A 185 13.12 -8.33 -0.93
N ASN A 186 13.92 -8.03 0.09
CA ASN A 186 15.26 -7.47 0.01
C ASN A 186 16.28 -8.54 0.46
N PRO A 187 16.85 -9.33 -0.46
CA PRO A 187 17.82 -10.36 -0.10
C PRO A 187 19.08 -9.85 0.63
N GLY A 188 19.36 -8.55 0.54
CA GLY A 188 20.56 -7.91 1.11
C GLY A 188 20.33 -7.20 2.45
N GLY A 189 19.11 -7.21 3.00
CA GLY A 189 18.81 -6.50 4.24
C GLY A 189 17.31 -6.37 4.50
N LYS A 190 16.92 -5.27 5.16
CA LYS A 190 15.51 -4.97 5.41
C LYS A 190 14.89 -4.26 4.21
N GLY A 191 13.61 -4.48 3.98
CA GLY A 191 12.82 -3.61 3.11
C GLY A 191 12.78 -2.17 3.62
N GLY A 192 12.53 -1.23 2.73
CA GLY A 192 12.32 0.17 3.06
C GLY A 192 11.06 0.38 3.90
N LYS A 193 10.96 1.55 4.55
CA LYS A 193 9.76 1.95 5.29
C LYS A 193 8.64 2.33 4.31
N LEU A 194 7.45 1.75 4.49
CA LEU A 194 6.25 2.17 3.78
C LEU A 194 5.38 3.05 4.70
N THR A 195 5.05 4.25 4.25
CA THR A 195 4.09 5.14 4.92
C THR A 195 2.90 5.39 4.00
N LEU A 196 1.70 5.06 4.46
CA LEU A 196 0.44 5.39 3.81
C LEU A 196 -0.26 6.47 4.64
N MET A 197 -0.52 7.62 4.04
CA MET A 197 -1.07 8.77 4.74
C MET A 197 -2.28 9.34 3.98
N ALA A 198 -3.44 9.36 4.63
CA ALA A 198 -4.69 9.81 4.02
C ALA A 198 -5.39 10.88 4.89
N GLY A 199 -6.02 11.86 4.23
CA GLY A 199 -6.83 12.88 4.89
C GLY A 199 -8.18 12.35 5.43
N ARG A 200 -8.62 11.19 4.95
CA ARG A 200 -9.81 10.47 5.44
C ARG A 200 -9.51 8.99 5.66
N ASN A 201 -9.68 8.11 4.67
CA ASN A 201 -9.60 6.66 4.90
C ASN A 201 -8.30 6.02 4.41
N ILE A 202 -7.85 5.01 5.14
CA ILE A 202 -6.91 4.00 4.63
C ILE A 202 -7.65 2.68 4.58
N VAL A 203 -7.70 2.05 3.40
CA VAL A 203 -8.37 0.77 3.19
C VAL A 203 -7.37 -0.23 2.60
N ILE A 204 -7.14 -1.34 3.31
CA ILE A 204 -6.22 -2.41 2.90
C ILE A 204 -7.05 -3.65 2.56
N GLU A 205 -7.15 -3.95 1.27
CA GLU A 205 -7.92 -5.08 0.73
C GLU A 205 -7.01 -6.25 0.29
N ALA A 206 -5.70 -6.00 0.17
CA ALA A 206 -4.71 -6.98 -0.25
C ALA A 206 -3.51 -7.04 0.71
N ASN A 207 -2.85 -8.19 0.73
CA ASN A 207 -1.76 -8.46 1.68
C ASN A 207 -0.57 -7.52 1.50
N ILE A 208 0.05 -7.13 2.62
CA ILE A 208 1.28 -6.34 2.65
C ILE A 208 2.34 -7.11 3.42
N THR A 209 3.51 -7.34 2.81
CA THR A 209 4.72 -7.81 3.48
C THR A 209 5.85 -6.81 3.23
N THR A 210 6.52 -6.31 4.27
CA THR A 210 7.58 -5.29 4.13
C THR A 210 8.99 -5.82 4.28
N ASP A 211 9.15 -7.12 4.54
CA ASP A 211 10.45 -7.77 4.71
C ASP A 211 11.32 -7.06 5.75
N ASP A 212 10.85 -7.03 7.00
CA ASP A 212 11.50 -6.33 8.12
C ASP A 212 11.52 -4.78 8.04
N GLY A 213 10.95 -4.19 6.97
CA GLY A 213 10.74 -2.75 6.86
C GLY A 213 9.59 -2.24 7.75
N ASP A 214 9.69 -1.00 8.21
CA ASP A 214 8.62 -0.37 8.98
C ASP A 214 7.37 -0.11 8.10
N LEU A 215 6.18 -0.21 8.69
CA LEU A 215 4.91 0.17 8.07
C LEU A 215 4.15 1.16 8.94
N VAL A 216 3.79 2.30 8.37
CA VAL A 216 3.04 3.36 9.06
C VAL A 216 1.77 3.70 8.27
N LEU A 217 0.61 3.55 8.90
CA LEU A 217 -0.69 3.94 8.37
C LEU A 217 -1.22 5.13 9.16
N ILE A 218 -1.46 6.27 8.50
CA ILE A 218 -1.98 7.50 9.12
C ILE A 218 -3.26 7.92 8.41
N ALA A 219 -4.41 7.65 9.03
CA ALA A 219 -5.70 8.18 8.60
C ALA A 219 -6.00 9.53 9.28
N ASN A 220 -6.95 10.26 8.71
CA ASN A 220 -7.38 11.58 9.19
C ASN A 220 -6.22 12.58 9.39
N ALA A 221 -5.21 12.53 8.51
CA ALA A 221 -4.08 13.45 8.55
C ALA A 221 -4.53 14.92 8.56
N THR A 222 -3.69 15.81 9.07
CA THR A 222 -4.04 17.22 9.34
C THR A 222 -3.76 18.13 8.14
N ALA A 223 -4.36 19.32 8.13
CA ALA A 223 -4.03 20.36 7.14
C ALA A 223 -2.55 20.78 7.21
N ALA A 224 -1.93 20.75 8.40
CA ALA A 224 -0.52 21.07 8.59
C ALA A 224 0.43 20.03 7.97
N GLU A 225 -0.04 18.79 7.80
CA GLU A 225 0.69 17.73 7.08
C GLU A 225 0.51 17.83 5.57
N GLY A 226 -0.35 18.73 5.10
CA GLY A 226 -0.56 19.05 3.69
C GLY A 226 -1.88 18.56 3.11
N VAL A 227 -2.78 17.97 3.91
CA VAL A 227 -4.12 17.58 3.43
C VAL A 227 -4.85 18.80 2.88
N ILE A 228 -5.35 18.68 1.66
CA ILE A 228 -6.14 19.73 1.02
C ILE A 228 -7.58 19.61 1.51
N ASP A 229 -8.04 20.62 2.28
CA ASP A 229 -9.38 20.61 2.89
C ASP A 229 -10.51 20.46 1.87
N ALA A 230 -10.38 21.11 0.70
CA ALA A 230 -11.36 21.02 -0.37
C ALA A 230 -11.49 19.60 -0.96
N ASP A 231 -10.42 18.80 -0.93
CA ASP A 231 -10.40 17.43 -1.44
C ASP A 231 -10.83 16.41 -0.38
N ARG A 232 -10.76 16.79 0.90
CA ARG A 232 -11.23 15.98 2.02
C ARG A 232 -12.76 16.05 2.09
N GLY A 233 -13.40 15.15 1.34
CA GLY A 233 -14.86 14.97 1.32
C GLY A 233 -15.47 14.59 2.68
N PRO A 234 -16.80 14.70 2.87
CA PRO A 234 -17.47 14.39 4.14
C PRO A 234 -17.32 12.92 4.56
N GLY A 235 -17.63 12.61 5.82
CA GLY A 235 -17.60 11.24 6.36
C GLY A 235 -16.50 11.01 7.39
N ALA A 236 -16.69 9.98 8.22
CA ALA A 236 -15.74 9.61 9.25
C ALA A 236 -14.50 8.95 8.64
N ALA A 237 -13.32 9.36 9.13
CA ALA A 237 -12.04 8.76 8.77
C ALA A 237 -11.86 7.41 9.48
N LEU A 238 -11.29 6.45 8.76
CA LEU A 238 -11.13 5.06 9.20
C LEU A 238 -9.83 4.46 8.67
N VAL A 239 -9.18 3.61 9.46
CA VAL A 239 -8.27 2.58 8.95
C VAL A 239 -9.02 1.25 8.94
N GLN A 240 -9.23 0.71 7.75
CA GLN A 240 -9.85 -0.58 7.52
C GLN A 240 -8.83 -1.51 6.87
N ASN A 241 -8.59 -2.67 7.47
CA ASN A 241 -7.76 -3.72 6.94
C ASN A 241 -8.54 -5.04 6.96
N THR A 242 -8.77 -5.63 5.78
CA THR A 242 -9.39 -6.95 5.63
C THR A 242 -8.38 -8.01 5.17
N ALA A 243 -7.10 -7.65 5.09
CA ALA A 243 -6.02 -8.51 4.59
C ALA A 243 -4.96 -8.78 5.67
N THR A 244 -3.95 -9.56 5.31
CA THR A 244 -2.78 -9.80 6.17
C THR A 244 -1.74 -8.70 5.97
N ILE A 245 -1.31 -8.07 7.06
CA ILE A 245 -0.17 -7.16 7.10
C ILE A 245 0.94 -7.81 7.91
N ASN A 246 2.12 -7.95 7.33
CA ASN A 246 3.30 -8.53 7.96
C ASN A 246 4.54 -7.64 7.78
N ALA A 247 4.94 -6.97 8.87
CA ALA A 247 6.15 -6.16 8.90
C ALA A 247 7.43 -6.93 9.26
N GLY A 248 7.37 -8.25 9.45
CA GLY A 248 8.50 -9.05 9.94
C GLY A 248 8.97 -8.57 11.32
N SER A 249 10.25 -8.24 11.43
CA SER A 249 10.86 -7.59 12.59
C SER A 249 10.73 -6.05 12.60
N GLY A 250 10.20 -5.45 11.52
CA GLY A 250 9.89 -4.03 11.41
C GLY A 250 8.70 -3.62 12.29
N SER A 251 8.61 -2.33 12.62
CA SER A 251 7.49 -1.79 13.39
C SER A 251 6.28 -1.54 12.50
N LEU A 252 5.10 -1.82 13.04
CA LEU A 252 3.81 -1.54 12.42
C LEU A 252 3.07 -0.51 13.28
N ARG A 253 2.80 0.67 12.71
CA ARG A 253 2.05 1.74 13.37
C ARG A 253 0.79 2.05 12.59
N LEU A 254 -0.34 2.04 13.28
CA LEU A 254 -1.63 2.52 12.80
C LEU A 254 -2.04 3.73 13.63
N GLU A 255 -2.39 4.83 12.99
CA GLU A 255 -2.76 6.08 13.63
C GLU A 255 -3.93 6.76 12.92
N THR A 256 -4.88 7.27 13.70
CA THR A 256 -5.97 8.12 13.22
C THR A 256 -5.82 9.44 13.94
N LYS A 257 -5.42 10.47 13.19
CA LYS A 257 -5.17 11.81 13.74
C LYS A 257 -6.47 12.58 13.96
N ASP A 258 -6.35 13.78 14.52
CA ASP A 258 -7.50 14.65 14.79
C ASP A 258 -7.99 15.42 13.54
N GLY A 259 -7.28 15.37 12.41
CA GLY A 259 -7.62 16.16 11.23
C GLY A 259 -7.67 17.67 11.51
N ALA A 260 -6.82 18.19 12.40
CA ALA A 260 -6.76 19.61 12.70
C ALA A 260 -6.61 20.46 11.42
N GLY A 261 -7.34 21.58 11.40
CA GLY A 261 -7.37 22.50 10.26
C GLY A 261 -8.26 22.08 9.09
N LEU A 262 -9.02 20.97 9.21
CA LEU A 262 -9.96 20.51 8.19
C LEU A 262 -11.41 20.74 8.60
N THR A 263 -12.26 21.03 7.61
CA THR A 263 -13.71 21.22 7.72
C THR A 263 -14.39 19.90 8.10
N ASN A 264 -14.07 18.83 7.37
CA ASN A 264 -14.53 17.49 7.72
C ASN A 264 -13.39 16.77 8.44
N ARG A 265 -13.65 16.29 9.66
CA ARG A 265 -12.60 15.66 10.49
C ARG A 265 -13.14 14.59 11.44
N SER A 266 -14.39 14.15 11.26
CA SER A 266 -14.96 13.06 12.06
C SER A 266 -14.18 11.76 11.83
N ARG A 267 -14.25 10.82 12.77
CA ARG A 267 -13.50 9.56 12.78
C ARG A 267 -14.43 8.39 13.14
N SER A 268 -13.99 7.18 12.82
CA SER A 268 -14.68 5.92 13.08
C SER A 268 -13.71 4.90 13.69
N ASP A 269 -14.27 3.86 14.32
CA ASP A 269 -13.55 2.72 14.89
C ASP A 269 -12.74 1.97 13.85
N TYR A 270 -11.51 1.58 14.19
CA TYR A 270 -10.66 0.73 13.36
C TYR A 270 -11.30 -0.63 13.05
N VAL A 271 -11.16 -1.08 11.82
CA VAL A 271 -11.42 -2.48 11.45
C VAL A 271 -10.09 -3.08 11.05
N VAL A 272 -9.51 -3.98 11.85
CA VAL A 272 -8.18 -4.54 11.58
C VAL A 272 -8.22 -6.06 11.54
N GLY A 273 -7.80 -6.62 10.41
CA GLY A 273 -7.54 -8.04 10.23
C GLY A 273 -6.21 -8.48 10.84
N THR A 274 -5.54 -9.44 10.22
CA THR A 274 -4.28 -10.00 10.74
C THR A 274 -3.13 -9.00 10.61
N LEU A 275 -2.49 -8.68 11.73
CA LEU A 275 -1.34 -7.80 11.82
C LEU A 275 -0.15 -8.53 12.49
N SER A 276 1.04 -8.46 11.88
CA SER A 276 2.29 -8.91 12.49
C SER A 276 3.42 -7.92 12.23
N GLY A 277 4.37 -7.85 13.17
CA GLY A 277 5.52 -6.95 13.15
C GLY A 277 6.33 -7.09 14.44
N GLY A 278 7.55 -6.56 14.48
CA GLY A 278 8.39 -6.57 15.68
C GLY A 278 7.77 -5.78 16.83
N ALA A 279 7.15 -4.64 16.50
CA ALA A 279 6.26 -3.90 17.40
C ALA A 279 4.99 -3.53 16.64
N VAL A 280 3.81 -3.83 17.21
CA VAL A 280 2.52 -3.40 16.64
C VAL A 280 1.90 -2.35 17.56
N VAL A 281 1.76 -1.12 17.04
CA VAL A 281 1.24 0.03 17.76
C VAL A 281 -0.01 0.54 17.04
N ILE A 282 -1.12 0.57 17.76
CA ILE A 282 -2.36 1.20 17.28
C ILE A 282 -2.63 2.41 18.17
N VAL A 283 -2.73 3.58 17.56
CA VAL A 283 -3.05 4.85 18.20
C VAL A 283 -4.44 5.27 17.73
N PRO A 284 -5.50 4.82 18.42
CA PRO A 284 -6.82 5.37 18.21
C PRO A 284 -6.91 6.80 18.73
N PHE A 285 -7.85 7.56 18.20
CA PHE A 285 -8.24 8.83 18.80
C PHE A 285 -9.10 8.55 20.04
N ALA A 286 -9.09 9.43 21.04
CA ALA A 286 -9.52 9.17 22.42
C ALA A 286 -11.05 9.01 22.65
N ASP A 287 -11.83 8.61 21.64
CA ASP A 287 -13.28 8.57 21.70
C ASP A 287 -13.81 7.54 20.68
N SER A 288 -14.10 6.32 21.18
CA SER A 288 -14.63 5.11 20.53
C SER A 288 -13.62 4.19 19.79
N PHE A 289 -13.64 2.90 20.17
CA PHE A 289 -12.89 1.80 19.54
C PHE A 289 -13.76 0.53 19.57
N ASN A 290 -13.88 -0.16 18.42
CA ASN A 290 -14.60 -1.43 18.24
C ASN A 290 -13.82 -2.38 17.31
N PRO A 291 -12.98 -3.30 17.83
CA PRO A 291 -12.24 -4.23 17.00
C PRO A 291 -12.85 -5.65 16.94
N SER A 292 -12.76 -6.24 15.74
CA SER A 292 -12.92 -7.67 15.43
C SER A 292 -11.51 -8.32 15.30
N PRO A 293 -11.37 -9.67 15.25
CA PRO A 293 -10.24 -10.40 15.86
C PRO A 293 -8.92 -10.46 15.07
N VAL A 294 -7.81 -10.60 15.82
CA VAL A 294 -6.42 -10.82 15.35
C VAL A 294 -5.89 -12.22 15.79
N PRO A 295 -5.06 -12.93 14.99
CA PRO A 295 -4.46 -14.24 15.30
C PRO A 295 -3.11 -14.17 16.07
N PRO A 296 -2.51 -15.32 16.49
CA PRO A 296 -1.46 -15.37 17.52
C PRO A 296 -0.05 -15.08 17.01
N GLY A 297 0.73 -14.28 17.76
CA GLY A 297 2.19 -14.20 17.64
C GLY A 297 2.89 -12.84 17.88
N GLY A 298 2.16 -11.73 18.10
CA GLY A 298 2.74 -10.40 18.25
C GLY A 298 2.46 -9.71 19.60
N THR A 299 3.33 -8.79 20.00
CA THR A 299 3.09 -7.87 21.13
C THR A 299 2.26 -6.68 20.62
N LEU A 300 1.00 -6.55 21.08
CA LEU A 300 0.16 -5.40 20.77
C LEU A 300 0.30 -4.33 21.88
N THR A 301 0.72 -3.13 21.51
CA THR A 301 0.78 -1.97 22.41
C THR A 301 -0.32 -0.97 22.04
N LEU A 302 -1.24 -0.69 22.98
CA LEU A 302 -2.24 0.37 22.87
C LEU A 302 -1.75 1.59 23.67
N GLN A 303 -1.56 2.74 23.02
CA GLN A 303 -1.19 4.00 23.68
C GLN A 303 -2.29 5.04 23.46
N GLY A 304 -3.04 5.34 24.51
CA GLY A 304 -4.02 6.42 24.58
C GLY A 304 -4.16 6.92 26.01
N GLY A 305 -4.17 8.25 26.20
CA GLY A 305 -4.48 8.87 27.49
C GLY A 305 -5.99 8.87 27.70
N GLY A 306 -6.45 8.23 28.78
CA GLY A 306 -7.88 8.14 29.14
C GLY A 306 -8.59 6.99 28.41
N LEU A 307 -8.54 5.80 28.98
CA LEU A 307 -9.14 4.60 28.38
C LEU A 307 -10.56 4.40 28.91
N GLY A 308 -11.57 4.47 28.05
CA GLY A 308 -12.88 3.87 28.28
C GLY A 308 -13.25 3.04 27.06
N GLY A 309 -13.40 1.72 27.20
CA GLY A 309 -13.76 0.82 26.11
C GLY A 309 -13.43 -0.66 26.40
N SER A 310 -13.95 -1.59 25.58
CA SER A 310 -13.60 -3.02 25.65
C SER A 310 -12.60 -3.40 24.56
N PHE A 311 -11.68 -4.31 24.87
CA PHE A 311 -10.64 -4.80 23.97
C PHE A 311 -10.76 -6.33 23.84
N SER A 312 -10.76 -6.87 22.61
CA SER A 312 -10.88 -8.31 22.36
C SER A 312 -9.78 -8.83 21.43
N ILE A 313 -9.19 -9.96 21.82
CA ILE A 313 -8.28 -10.78 21.02
C ILE A 313 -8.91 -12.17 20.89
N GLY A 314 -9.06 -12.68 19.66
CA GLY A 314 -9.30 -14.11 19.40
C GLY A 314 -10.43 -14.77 20.19
N GLY A 315 -11.60 -14.14 20.31
CA GLY A 315 -12.78 -14.73 20.97
C GLY A 315 -12.82 -14.61 22.49
N VAL A 316 -11.81 -13.99 23.12
CA VAL A 316 -11.86 -13.60 24.53
C VAL A 316 -12.19 -12.11 24.62
N SER A 317 -13.26 -11.78 25.35
CA SER A 317 -13.68 -10.40 25.61
C SER A 317 -13.18 -9.99 27.00
N ALA A 318 -12.39 -8.90 27.08
CA ALA A 318 -12.08 -8.25 28.35
C ALA A 318 -12.56 -6.79 28.30
N SER A 319 -13.36 -6.38 29.28
CA SER A 319 -13.74 -4.98 29.45
C SER A 319 -12.59 -4.21 30.10
N ILE A 320 -12.17 -3.08 29.52
CA ILE A 320 -11.18 -2.19 30.14
C ILE A 320 -11.94 -1.09 30.86
N GLY A 321 -11.94 -1.14 32.19
CA GLY A 321 -12.42 -0.03 33.03
C GLY A 321 -11.44 1.16 33.01
N THR A 322 -11.93 2.33 33.42
CA THR A 322 -11.23 3.62 33.26
C THR A 322 -9.82 3.65 33.88
N ILE A 323 -8.79 3.94 33.06
CA ILE A 323 -7.37 3.97 33.49
C ILE A 323 -6.88 5.42 33.66
N THR A 324 -6.45 5.79 34.87
CA THR A 324 -6.06 7.17 35.24
C THR A 324 -4.57 7.42 35.51
N SER A 325 -3.67 6.44 35.40
CA SER A 325 -2.24 6.69 35.21
C SER A 325 -1.47 5.45 34.76
N SER A 326 -0.25 5.74 34.35
CA SER A 326 0.74 4.95 33.61
C SER A 326 0.79 3.48 34.11
N GLN A 327 0.79 2.47 33.21
CA GLN A 327 0.85 0.97 33.17
C GLN A 327 -0.22 0.23 33.95
N ALA A 328 -0.95 -0.51 33.12
CA ALA A 328 -1.76 -1.64 33.48
C ALA A 328 -1.13 -2.91 32.91
N THR A 329 -0.94 -3.92 33.74
CA THR A 329 -0.73 -5.30 33.29
C THR A 329 -2.09 -5.96 33.13
N LEU A 330 -2.41 -6.44 31.92
CA LEU A 330 -3.66 -7.14 31.61
C LEU A 330 -3.48 -8.65 31.81
N GLY A 331 -4.20 -9.22 32.77
CA GLY A 331 -4.42 -10.67 32.88
C GLY A 331 -5.75 -11.06 32.24
N VAL A 332 -5.73 -12.08 31.38
CA VAL A 332 -6.89 -12.63 30.66
C VAL A 332 -7.58 -13.71 31.51
N ASP A 333 -8.90 -13.63 31.67
CA ASP A 333 -9.66 -14.60 32.46
C ASP A 333 -10.42 -15.59 31.56
N ALA A 334 -9.79 -16.76 31.33
CA ALA A 334 -10.41 -18.08 31.15
C ALA A 334 -9.32 -19.13 30.88
N LEU A 335 -8.51 -19.44 31.88
CA LEU A 335 -7.79 -20.71 31.95
C LEU A 335 -8.32 -21.39 33.22
N THR A 336 -9.06 -22.50 33.15
CA THR A 336 -8.49 -23.86 33.21
C THR A 336 -9.61 -24.88 33.59
N PRO A 337 -9.31 -26.18 33.83
CA PRO A 337 -9.33 -26.60 35.24
C PRO A 337 -7.96 -27.20 35.57
N LEU A 338 -7.15 -26.54 36.38
CA LEU A 338 -7.16 -26.61 37.84
C LEU A 338 -6.82 -25.24 38.49
N GLY A 339 -7.73 -24.72 39.31
CA GLY A 339 -7.39 -23.82 40.42
C GLY A 339 -7.88 -22.37 40.34
N THR A 340 -8.31 -21.83 41.49
CA THR A 340 -8.97 -20.53 41.64
C THR A 340 -8.03 -19.35 41.36
N GLN A 341 -8.38 -18.59 40.32
CA GLN A 341 -7.82 -17.29 39.92
C GLN A 341 -8.51 -16.14 40.68
N SER A 342 -7.86 -15.00 40.79
CA SER A 342 -8.52 -13.72 41.05
C SER A 342 -7.69 -12.58 40.47
N VAL A 343 -8.35 -11.80 39.60
CA VAL A 343 -7.89 -10.53 39.04
C VAL A 343 -8.79 -9.44 39.61
N VAL A 344 -8.29 -8.57 40.51
CA VAL A 344 -8.94 -7.29 40.88
C VAL A 344 -7.88 -6.30 41.42
N VAL A 345 -7.45 -5.28 40.66
CA VAL A 345 -7.87 -3.84 40.54
C VAL A 345 -7.46 -2.88 41.70
N THR A 346 -7.10 -1.64 41.30
CA THR A 346 -7.41 -0.31 41.90
C THR A 346 -6.38 0.35 42.81
N THR A 347 -6.09 1.66 42.58
CA THR A 347 -6.44 2.74 43.52
C THR A 347 -6.58 4.12 42.87
N THR A 348 -7.49 4.88 43.47
CA THR A 348 -7.60 6.34 43.51
C THR A 348 -6.64 6.92 44.56
N GLY A 349 -5.61 7.67 44.14
CA GLY A 349 -4.82 8.56 44.98
C GLY A 349 -3.34 8.17 45.16
N GLY A 350 -2.44 9.04 44.66
CA GLY A 350 -0.99 8.99 44.88
C GLY A 350 -0.17 8.57 43.66
N ASP A 351 0.97 9.24 43.44
CA ASP A 351 1.87 9.06 42.28
C ASP A 351 2.35 7.61 42.12
N PHE A 352 2.23 7.05 40.92
CA PHE A 352 2.75 5.72 40.60
C PHE A 352 3.52 5.73 39.27
N ALA A 353 4.69 5.09 39.30
CA ALA A 353 5.57 4.89 38.17
C ALA A 353 5.61 3.41 37.79
N LEU A 354 6.24 3.14 36.67
CA LEU A 354 5.88 2.03 35.83
C LEU A 354 7.06 1.25 35.27
N GLY A 355 7.14 -0.05 35.56
CA GLY A 355 8.09 -0.98 34.95
C GLY A 355 7.52 -1.87 33.83
N THR A 356 8.34 -2.17 32.84
CA THR A 356 8.02 -3.02 31.68
C THR A 356 7.20 -4.28 32.02
N ILE A 357 6.14 -4.52 31.24
CA ILE A 357 5.32 -5.74 31.33
C ILE A 357 5.87 -6.79 30.37
N THR A 358 6.30 -7.93 30.91
CA THR A 358 6.78 -9.07 30.13
C THR A 358 5.84 -10.25 30.31
N ILE A 359 5.32 -10.79 29.20
CA ILE A 359 4.54 -12.04 29.19
C ILE A 359 5.45 -13.12 28.59
N GLY A 360 5.84 -14.11 29.41
CA GLY A 360 6.68 -15.22 28.98
C GLY A 360 5.88 -16.50 28.76
N PHE A 361 6.08 -17.18 27.63
CA PHE A 361 5.57 -18.53 27.39
C PHE A 361 6.70 -19.53 27.64
N GLY A 362 6.57 -20.37 28.67
CA GLY A 362 7.50 -21.48 28.94
C GLY A 362 7.11 -22.71 28.13
N GLY A 363 8.05 -23.25 27.35
CA GLY A 363 7.85 -24.47 26.57
C GLY A 363 7.78 -25.74 27.43
N GLY A 364 7.01 -26.71 26.95
CA GLY A 364 6.81 -28.05 27.51
C GLY A 364 5.60 -28.71 26.89
#